data_AF-A0A2U1AR97-F1
#
_entry.id   AF-A0A2U1AR97-F1
#
_cell.length_a   1.000
_cell.length_b   1.000
_cell.length_c   1.000
_cell.angle_alpha   90.00
_cell.angle_beta   90.00
_cell.angle_gamma   90.00
#
_symmetry.space_group_name_H-M   'P 1'
#
loop_
_entity.id
_entity.type
_entity.pdbx_description
1 polymer ?
#
loop_
_entity_poly.entity_id
_entity_poly.type
_entity_poly.pdbx_seq_one_letter_code
_entity_poly.pdbx_strand_id
1 'polypeptide(L)'
;MNTGAVIPAEILSRTDLPIYVKLVYGRMSVLLERHGSLVLTTEELANQCGITPRQAAKSLRYLVMLELIRFHRSLDDRRLIHVFQKMK
;
A
#
# COMPACT_ATOMS: atom_id res chain seq x y z
N MET A 1 7.29 15.42 -10.34
CA MET A 1 6.43 15.81 -9.18
C MET A 1 6.51 14.71 -8.14
N ASN A 2 7.14 14.97 -6.98
CA ASN A 2 7.05 14.08 -5.82
C ASN A 2 5.61 14.14 -5.31
N THR A 3 4.76 13.24 -5.81
CA THR A 3 3.45 13.09 -5.19
C THR A 3 3.71 12.41 -3.86
N GLY A 4 3.52 13.12 -2.75
CA GLY A 4 3.66 12.52 -1.42
C GLY A 4 2.60 11.44 -1.15
N ALA A 5 2.61 10.88 0.06
CA ALA A 5 1.48 10.09 0.54
C ALA A 5 0.39 11.04 1.08
N VAL A 6 -0.87 10.79 0.75
CA VAL A 6 -2.01 11.45 1.40
C VAL A 6 -2.67 10.41 2.28
N ILE A 7 -2.58 10.59 3.60
CA ILE A 7 -3.16 9.66 4.57
C ILE A 7 -4.55 10.20 4.96
N PRO A 8 -5.65 9.47 4.70
CA PRO A 8 -6.97 9.88 5.16
C PRO A 8 -7.03 10.04 6.68
N ALA A 9 -7.80 11.02 7.16
CA ALA A 9 -7.87 11.35 8.59
C ALA A 9 -8.27 10.15 9.46
N GLU A 10 -9.18 9.32 8.96
CA GLU A 10 -9.62 8.05 9.56
C GLU A 10 -8.47 7.04 9.76
N ILE A 11 -7.53 6.96 8.82
CA ILE A 11 -6.36 6.08 8.95
C ILE A 11 -5.29 6.73 9.83
N LEU A 12 -5.17 8.06 9.77
CA LEU A 12 -4.25 8.79 10.62
C LEU A 12 -4.63 8.66 12.11
N SER A 13 -5.93 8.69 12.43
CA SER A 13 -6.45 8.61 13.80
C SER A 13 -6.41 7.21 14.42
N ARG A 14 -6.30 6.15 13.61
CA ARG A 14 -6.21 4.76 14.09
C ARG A 14 -4.97 4.50 14.95
N THR A 15 -5.15 4.31 16.26
CA THR A 15 -4.06 4.05 17.21
C THR A 15 -3.52 2.63 17.13
N ASP A 16 -4.30 1.70 16.59
CA ASP A 16 -3.95 0.30 16.37
C ASP A 16 -3.00 0.10 15.18
N LEU A 17 -2.89 1.10 14.30
CA LEU A 17 -2.04 1.05 13.11
C LEU A 17 -0.66 1.68 13.35
N PRO A 18 0.43 0.93 13.11
CA PRO A 18 1.77 1.51 13.09
C PRO A 18 1.92 2.57 11.98
N ILE A 19 2.77 3.57 12.21
CA ILE A 19 2.98 4.68 11.26
C ILE A 19 3.37 4.21 9.85
N TYR A 20 4.21 3.17 9.73
CA TYR A 20 4.63 2.61 8.45
C TYR A 20 3.47 1.94 7.68
N VAL A 21 2.42 1.50 8.38
CA VAL A 21 1.20 0.96 7.75
C VAL A 21 0.36 2.10 7.18
N LYS A 22 0.24 3.20 7.92
CA LYS A 22 -0.48 4.40 7.48
C LYS A 22 0.16 5.06 6.26
N LEU A 23 1.49 5.16 6.25
CA LEU A 23 2.26 5.68 5.10
C LEU A 23 2.04 4.84 3.84
N VAL A 24 2.11 3.52 3.97
CA VAL A 24 1.86 2.60 2.85
C VAL A 24 0.43 2.75 2.34
N TYR A 25 -0.55 2.77 3.24
CA TYR A 25 -1.94 2.98 2.85
C TYR A 25 -2.13 4.29 2.09
N GLY A 26 -1.68 5.42 2.67
CA GLY A 26 -1.85 6.72 2.02
C GLY A 26 -1.16 6.81 0.66
N ARG A 27 -0.01 6.13 0.50
CA ARG A 27 0.65 6.04 -0.81
C ARG A 27 -0.17 5.21 -1.80
N MET A 28 -0.66 4.05 -1.37
CA MET A 28 -1.47 3.18 -2.22
C MET A 28 -2.78 3.82 -2.63
N SER A 29 -3.46 4.54 -1.73
CA SER A 29 -4.70 5.25 -2.03
C SER A 29 -4.49 6.28 -3.14
N VAL A 30 -3.44 7.10 -3.06
CA VAL A 30 -3.09 8.07 -4.11
C VAL A 30 -2.83 7.40 -5.46
N LEU A 31 -2.11 6.27 -5.45
CA LEU A 31 -1.78 5.54 -6.68
C LEU A 31 -3.01 4.84 -7.29
N LEU A 32 -3.85 4.23 -6.46
CA LEU A 32 -5.06 3.54 -6.89
C LEU A 32 -6.14 4.51 -7.37
N GLU A 33 -6.28 5.69 -6.75
CA GLU A 33 -7.19 6.73 -7.22
C GLU A 33 -6.84 7.23 -8.61
N ARG A 34 -5.54 7.32 -8.93
CA ARG A 34 -5.06 7.82 -10.22
C ARG A 34 -5.20 6.81 -11.36
N HIS A 35 -4.99 5.53 -11.07
CA HIS A 35 -4.80 4.51 -12.12
C HIS A 35 -5.86 3.41 -12.10
N GLY A 36 -6.73 3.34 -11.08
CA GLY A 36 -7.75 2.29 -10.90
C GLY A 36 -7.18 0.91 -10.53
N SER A 37 -5.95 0.62 -10.95
CA SER A 37 -5.15 -0.54 -10.57
C SER A 37 -3.69 -0.14 -10.42
N LEU A 38 -2.93 -0.93 -9.68
CA LEU A 38 -1.55 -0.64 -9.35
C LEU A 38 -0.71 -1.91 -9.45
N VAL A 39 0.38 -1.85 -10.21
CA VAL A 39 1.37 -2.94 -10.32
C VAL A 39 2.69 -2.39 -9.83
N LEU A 40 3.21 -2.93 -8.73
CA LEU A 40 4.49 -2.49 -8.17
C LEU A 40 5.15 -3.57 -7.31
N THR A 41 6.45 -3.45 -7.11
CA THR A 41 7.20 -4.32 -6.21
C THR A 41 7.18 -3.83 -4.77
N THR A 42 7.42 -4.73 -3.82
CA THR A 42 7.59 -4.33 -2.40
C THR A 42 8.69 -3.28 -2.24
N GLU A 43 9.76 -3.37 -3.04
CA GLU A 43 10.90 -2.47 -2.98
C GLU A 43 10.56 -1.08 -3.53
N GLU A 44 9.86 -1.01 -4.66
CA GLU A 44 9.33 0.25 -5.19
C GLU A 44 8.40 0.93 -4.18
N LEU A 45 7.52 0.17 -3.52
CA LEU A 45 6.66 0.71 -2.47
C LEU A 45 7.45 1.27 -1.30
N ALA A 46 8.44 0.50 -0.83
CA ALA A 46 9.29 0.87 0.29
C ALA A 46 10.04 2.17 0.01
N ASN A 47 10.63 2.30 -1.18
CA ASN A 47 11.33 3.50 -1.64
C ASN A 47 10.39 4.71 -1.71
N GLN A 48 9.18 4.54 -2.25
CA GLN A 48 8.19 5.61 -2.32
C GLN A 48 7.67 6.06 -0.94
N CYS A 49 7.68 5.15 0.03
CA CYS A 49 7.24 5.43 1.40
C CYS A 49 8.39 5.83 2.35
N GLY A 50 9.65 5.77 1.91
CA GLY A 50 10.81 6.04 2.77
C GLY A 50 10.96 5.04 3.93
N ILE A 51 10.60 3.77 3.70
CA ILE A 51 10.65 2.69 4.72
C ILE A 51 11.44 1.49 4.20
N THR A 52 11.68 0.50 5.06
CA THR A 52 12.33 -0.74 4.62
C THR A 52 11.38 -1.66 3.83
N PRO A 53 11.89 -2.50 2.91
CA PRO A 53 11.09 -3.53 2.24
C PRO A 53 10.36 -4.47 3.20
N ARG A 54 10.98 -4.79 4.35
CA ARG A 54 10.35 -5.61 5.40
C ARG A 54 9.12 -4.91 6.01
N GLN A 55 9.21 -3.61 6.27
CA GLN A 55 8.08 -2.83 6.76
C GLN A 55 6.97 -2.74 5.70
N ALA A 56 7.32 -2.49 4.44
CA ALA A 56 6.36 -2.47 3.34
C ALA A 56 5.61 -3.81 3.19
N ALA A 57 6.34 -4.93 3.18
CA ALA A 57 5.75 -6.27 3.12
C ALA A 57 4.81 -6.55 4.30
N LYS A 58 5.18 -6.12 5.51
CA LYS A 58 4.33 -6.27 6.71
C LYS A 58 3.08 -5.39 6.60
N SER A 59 3.22 -4.14 6.17
CA SER A 59 2.09 -3.23 5.93
C SER A 59 1.08 -3.81 4.95
N LEU A 60 1.56 -4.31 3.81
CA LEU A 60 0.68 -4.91 2.79
C LEU A 60 -0.16 -6.04 3.37
N ARG A 61 0.44 -6.95 4.15
CA ARG A 61 -0.30 -8.03 4.83
C ARG A 61 -1.35 -7.48 5.79
N TYR A 62 -1.01 -6.49 6.61
CA TYR A 62 -1.94 -5.87 7.55
C TYR A 62 -3.11 -5.19 6.84
N LEU A 63 -2.84 -4.45 5.78
CA LEU A 63 -3.87 -3.72 5.03
C LEU A 63 -4.82 -4.67 4.30
N VAL A 64 -4.32 -5.79 3.76
CA VAL A 64 -5.16 -6.84 3.19
C VAL A 64 -6.01 -7.51 4.26
N MET A 65 -5.43 -7.84 5.42
CA MET A 65 -6.16 -8.46 6.54
C MET A 65 -7.28 -7.56 7.07
N LEU A 66 -7.07 -6.25 7.08
CA LEU A 66 -8.07 -5.25 7.51
C LEU A 66 -9.04 -4.87 6.39
N GLU A 67 -8.96 -5.53 5.23
CA GLU A 67 -9.78 -5.25 4.04
C GLU A 67 -9.71 -3.79 3.57
N LEU A 68 -8.62 -3.09 3.88
CA LEU A 68 -8.38 -1.71 3.46
C LEU A 68 -7.86 -1.62 2.02
N ILE A 69 -7.24 -2.70 1.53
CA ILE A 69 -6.78 -2.83 0.14
C ILE A 69 -7.14 -4.21 -0.39
N ARG A 70 -7.42 -4.31 -1.69
CA ARG A 70 -7.62 -5.60 -2.37
C ARG A 70 -6.37 -6.02 -3.11
N PHE A 71 -5.86 -7.20 -2.75
CA PHE A 71 -4.82 -7.89 -3.50
C PHE A 71 -5.43 -8.67 -4.66
N HIS A 72 -4.92 -8.47 -5.87
CA HIS A 72 -5.33 -9.24 -7.04
C HIS A 72 -4.33 -10.38 -7.26
N ARG A 73 -4.79 -11.63 -7.20
CA ARG A 73 -3.97 -12.85 -7.24
C ARG A 73 -3.24 -13.11 -8.58
N SER A 74 -3.31 -12.20 -9.55
CA SER A 74 -2.78 -12.44 -10.90
C SER A 74 -1.26 -12.56 -10.99
N LEU A 75 -0.51 -12.38 -9.89
CA LEU A 75 0.96 -12.46 -9.88
C LEU A 75 1.53 -13.31 -8.72
N ASP A 76 0.76 -14.24 -8.14
CA ASP A 76 1.22 -15.12 -7.04
C ASP A 76 2.52 -15.89 -7.36
N ASP A 77 2.84 -16.11 -8.65
CA ASP A 77 4.07 -16.77 -9.11
C ASP A 77 5.30 -15.85 -9.24
N ARG A 78 5.13 -14.52 -9.24
CA ARG A 78 6.26 -13.59 -9.28
C ARG A 78 6.42 -12.99 -7.91
N ARG A 79 7.25 -13.62 -7.07
CA ARG A 79 7.62 -13.28 -5.68
C ARG A 79 7.94 -11.80 -5.38
N LEU A 80 7.93 -10.92 -6.38
CA LEU A 80 8.34 -9.53 -6.33
C LEU A 80 7.28 -8.54 -6.81
N ILE A 81 6.24 -8.94 -7.57
CA ILE A 81 5.30 -7.99 -8.18
C ILE A 81 3.90 -8.15 -7.58
N HIS A 82 3.35 -7.06 -7.05
CA HIS A 82 2.02 -7.02 -6.45
C HIS A 82 1.05 -6.27 -7.36
N VAL A 83 -0.16 -6.82 -7.54
CA VAL A 83 -1.26 -6.14 -8.22
C VAL A 83 -2.33 -5.76 -7.20
N PHE A 84 -2.70 -4.49 -7.18
CA PHE A 84 -3.79 -3.98 -6.36
C PHE A 84 -4.87 -3.36 -7.23
N GLN A 85 -6.11 -3.45 -6.77
CA GLN A 85 -7.26 -2.83 -7.42
C GLN A 85 -7.97 -1.90 -6.45
N LYS A 86 -8.54 -0.82 -7.00
CA LYS A 86 -9.41 0.07 -6.24
C LYS A 86 -10.61 -0.73 -5.74
N MET A 87 -10.97 -0.54 -4.47
CA MET A 87 -12.22 -1.09 -3.94
C MET A 87 -13.40 -0.36 -4.60
N LYS A 88 -14.38 -1.13 -5.08
CA LYS A 88 -15.64 -0.61 -5.61
C LYS A 88 -16.46 0.03 -4.50
#